data_AF-A0A920NW60-F1
#
_entry.id   AF-A0A920NW60-F1
#
_cell.length_a   1.000
_cell.length_b   1.000
_cell.length_c   1.000
_cell.angle_alpha   90.00
_cell.angle_beta   90.00
_cell.angle_gamma   90.00
#
_symmetry.space_group_name_H-M   'P 1'
#
loop_
_entity.id
_entity.type
_entity.pdbx_description
1 polymer ?
#
loop_
_entity_poly.entity_id
_entity_poly.type
_entity_poly.pdbx_seq_one_letter_code
_entity_poly.pdbx_strand_id
1 'polypeptide(L)' 'MVVDIGGGTTEVAILALNGVVYSNSLKVGGDRLDEAFIA' A
#
# COMPACT_ATOMS: atom_id res chain seq x y z
N MET A 1 -6.14 -10.80 3.20
CA MET A 1 -5.08 -9.80 2.96
C MET A 1 -5.62 -8.80 1.96
N VAL A 2 -5.46 -7.52 2.25
CA VAL A 2 -5.87 -6.39 1.40
C VAL A 2 -4.62 -5.56 1.13
N VAL A 3 -4.47 -5.11 -0.12
CA VAL A 3 -3.42 -4.19 -0.55
C VAL A 3 -4.11 -3.02 -1.22
N ASP A 4 -3.97 -1.83 -0.64
CA ASP A 4 -4.48 -0.57 -1.17
C ASP A 4 -3.30 0.26 -1.67
N ILE A 5 -3.28 0.54 -2.98
CA ILE A 5 -2.19 1.27 -3.62
C ILE A 5 -2.69 2.69 -3.89
N GLY A 6 -2.25 3.64 -3.08
CA GLY A 6 -2.51 5.07 -3.25
C GLY A 6 -1.43 5.75 -4.10
N GLY A 7 -1.41 7.09 -4.07
CA GLY A 7 -0.37 7.90 -4.72
C GLY A 7 1.00 7.78 -4.04
N GLY A 8 1.13 8.29 -2.81
CA GLY A 8 2.41 8.28 -2.09
C GLY A 8 2.66 7.04 -1.22
N THR A 9 1.63 6.23 -0.95
CA THR A 9 1.72 5.07 -0.06
C THR A 9 0.98 3.85 -0.59
N THR A 10 1.38 2.69 -0.08
CA THR A 10 0.68 1.42 -0.25
C THR A 10 0.41 0.86 1.14
N GLU A 11 -0.86 0.65 1.45
CA GLU A 11 -1.31 0.08 2.70
C GLU A 11 -1.53 -1.42 2.54
N VAL A 12 -0.97 -2.22 3.45
CA VAL A 12 -1.15 -3.67 3.49
C VAL A 12 -1.80 -4.04 4.81
N ALA A 13 -2.91 -4.78 4.74
CA ALA A 13 -3.60 -5.30 5.92
C ALA A 13 -3.86 -6.80 5.80
N ILE A 14 -3.68 -7.54 6.89
CA ILE A 14 -4.18 -8.91 7.04
C ILE A 14 -5.35 -8.88 8.01
N LEU A 15 -6.48 -9.43 7.57
CA LEU A 15 -7.71 -9.53 8.33
C LEU A 15 -7.94 -10.97 8.77
N ALA A 16 -8.34 -11.17 10.02
CA ALA A 16 -8.78 -12.46 10.56
C ALA A 16 -9.74 -12.23 11.74
N LEU A 17 -10.69 -13.14 11.94
CA LEU A 17 -11.65 -13.11 13.06
C LEU A 17 -12.29 -11.71 13.28
N ASN A 18 -12.80 -11.11 12.20
CA ASN A 18 -13.41 -9.77 12.21
C ASN A 18 -12.50 -8.62 12.68
N GLY A 19 -11.18 -8.80 12.66
CA GLY A 19 -10.21 -7.77 13.04
C GLY A 19 -9.01 -7.68 12.10
N VAL A 20 -8.21 -6.63 12.31
CA VAL A 20 -6.91 -6.45 11.66
C VAL A 20 -5.86 -7.15 12.54
N VAL A 21 -5.15 -8.12 11.98
CA VAL A 21 -4.07 -8.85 12.68
C VAL A 21 -2.67 -8.39 12.27
N TYR A 22 -2.56 -7.67 11.15
CA TYR A 22 -1.35 -7.00 10.72
C TYR A 22 -1.73 -5.80 9.84
N SER A 23 -1.03 -4.69 10.02
CA SER A 23 -1.12 -3.51 9.15
C SER A 23 0.25 -2.88 8.97
N ASN A 24 0.59 -2.49 7.75
CA ASN A 24 1.82 -1.75 7.47
C ASN A 24 1.60 -0.77 6.32
N SER A 25 2.23 0.40 6.42
CA SER A 25 2.21 1.47 5.41
C SER A 25 3.59 1.56 4.78
N LEU A 26 3.65 1.41 3.45
CA LEU A 26 4.86 1.58 2.68
C LEU A 26 4.84 2.95 2.00
N LYS A 27 5.95 3.69 2.06
CA LYS A 27 6.12 4.99 1.37
C LYS A 27 6.47 4.81 -0.11
N VAL A 28 5.63 4.06 -0.80
CA VAL A 28 5.67 3.76 -2.24
C VAL A 28 4.22 3.64 -2.71
N GLY A 29 3.91 4.23 -3.86
CA GLY A 29 2.61 4.11 -4.51
C GLY A 29 2.71 4.57 -5.97
N GLY A 30 1.60 5.06 -6.52
CA GLY A 30 1.51 5.63 -7.87
C GLY A 30 2.55 6.72 -8.16
N ASP A 31 2.90 7.58 -7.20
CA ASP A 31 3.86 8.68 -7.41
C ASP A 31 5.24 8.13 -7.83
N ARG A 32 5.66 7.01 -7.21
CA ARG A 32 6.92 6.33 -7.57
C ARG A 32 6.84 5.66 -8.94
N LEU A 33 5.65 5.24 -9.36
CA LEU A 33 5.43 4.67 -10.68
C LEU A 33 5.50 5.76 -11.75
N ASP A 34 4.88 6.91 -11.50
CA ASP A 34 4.94 8.08 -12.39
C ASP A 34 6.37 8.59 -12.55
N GLU A 35 7.13 8.70 -11.45
CA GLU A 35 8.56 9.03 -11.48
C GLU A 35 9.35 8.04 -12.36
N ALA A 36 9.03 6.75 -12.31
CA ALA A 36 9.71 5.73 -13.11
C ALA A 36 9.39 5.82 -14.61
N PHE A 37 8.28 6.44 -15.01
CA PHE A 37 7.94 6.67 -16.42
C PHE A 37 8.49 7.99 -16.97
N ILE A 38 8.79 8.97 -16.11
CA ILE A 38 9.38 10.26 -16.49
C ILE A 38 10.92 10.16 -16.63
N ALA A 39 11.55 9.19 -15.97
CA ALA A 39 13.01 8.97 -15.95
C ALA A 39 13.58 8.39 -17.27
#